data_AF-A0A2E7C7Y9-F1
#
_entry.id   AF-A0A2E7C7Y9-F1
#
_cell.length_a   1.000
_cell.length_b   1.000
_cell.length_c   1.000
_cell.angle_alpha   90.00
_cell.angle_beta   90.00
_cell.angle_gamma   90.00
#
_symmetry.space_group_name_H-M   'P 1'
#
loop_
_entity.id
_entity.type
_entity.pdbx_description
1 polymer ?
#
loop_
_entity_poly.entity_id
_entity_poly.type
_entity_poly.pdbx_seq_one_letter_code
_entity_poly.pdbx_strand_id
1 'polypeptide(L)'
;MSLKSKRLTILLDSEIQDLYGAPKLAHEQKRYYFSLNDPEVDALRSFRDNYNRVYFVLLLGYFKVKPVVLNLRYGDVRDDLQFIATEIFPGVKLKRENLSPAQKTRMYLHIFKLFDYQPFDDDSEAGLNRRAAASAAAFIEARFLFDESINCLAKQSAVENVQHSARKIVRDYLLKT
;
A
#
# COMPACT_ATOMS: atom_id res chain seq x y z
N MET A 1 -14.20 8.75 33.59
CA MET A 1 -13.60 7.47 33.13
C MET A 1 -13.45 7.53 31.62
N SER A 2 -12.21 7.51 31.11
CA SER A 2 -11.93 7.65 29.67
C SER A 2 -12.14 6.30 28.98
N LEU A 3 -13.13 6.23 28.08
CA LEU A 3 -13.25 5.16 27.11
C LEU A 3 -12.04 5.25 26.17
N LYS A 4 -10.94 4.60 26.54
CA LYS A 4 -9.85 4.28 25.60
C LYS A 4 -10.47 3.40 24.52
N SER A 5 -10.93 4.05 23.45
CA SER A 5 -11.29 3.42 22.19
C SER A 5 -10.12 2.52 21.81
N LYS A 6 -10.28 1.21 21.99
CA LYS A 6 -9.43 0.19 21.37
C LYS A 6 -9.63 0.41 19.87
N ARG A 7 -8.75 1.22 19.25
CA ARG A 7 -8.64 1.24 17.79
C ARG A 7 -8.41 -0.21 17.38
N LEU A 8 -9.40 -0.80 16.71
CA LEU A 8 -9.22 -2.08 16.05
C LEU A 8 -8.05 -1.89 15.11
N THR A 9 -6.93 -2.57 15.37
CA THR A 9 -5.84 -2.62 14.42
C THR A 9 -6.35 -3.48 13.25
N ILE A 10 -6.79 -2.82 12.19
CA ILE A 10 -7.39 -3.48 11.01
C ILE A 10 -6.32 -4.29 10.25
N LEU A 11 -5.06 -3.86 10.33
CA LEU A 11 -3.92 -4.53 9.72
C LEU A 11 -2.94 -5.00 10.79
N LEU A 12 -2.49 -6.24 10.68
CA LEU A 12 -1.37 -6.80 11.43
C LEU A 12 -0.05 -6.17 10.96
N ASP A 13 0.96 -6.17 11.82
CA ASP A 13 2.29 -5.66 11.46
C ASP A 13 2.90 -6.36 10.24
N SER A 14 2.62 -7.66 10.07
CA SER A 14 3.01 -8.43 8.89
C SER A 14 2.31 -7.92 7.62
N GLU A 15 1.03 -7.58 7.70
CA GLU A 15 0.29 -7.03 6.57
C GLU A 15 0.77 -5.63 6.21
N ILE A 16 1.11 -4.81 7.21
CA ILE A 16 1.76 -3.50 6.99
C ILE A 16 3.10 -3.69 6.29
N GLN A 17 3.90 -4.68 6.70
CA GLN A 17 5.18 -4.96 6.08
C GLN A 17 5.03 -5.49 4.65
N ASP A 18 4.04 -6.35 4.40
CA ASP A 18 3.75 -6.83 3.04
C ASP A 18 3.22 -5.70 2.16
N LEU A 19 2.46 -4.77 2.72
CA LEU A 19 1.88 -3.63 2.02
C LEU A 19 2.89 -2.52 1.73
N TYR A 20 3.72 -2.15 2.70
CA TYR A 20 4.54 -0.94 2.67
C TYR A 20 6.04 -1.19 2.86
N GLY A 21 6.47 -2.44 3.09
CA GLY A 21 7.88 -2.80 3.23
C GLY A 21 8.60 -2.96 1.89
N ALA A 22 9.93 -3.11 1.96
CA ALA A 22 10.76 -3.29 0.77
C ALA A 22 10.36 -4.56 -0.02
N PRO A 23 10.18 -4.46 -1.36
CA PRO A 23 10.04 -5.64 -2.21
C PRO A 23 11.26 -6.56 -2.11
N LYS A 24 11.03 -7.86 -2.07
CA LYS A 24 12.11 -8.87 -2.15
C LYS A 24 12.37 -9.19 -3.61
N LEU A 25 13.44 -8.62 -4.18
CA LEU A 25 13.79 -8.81 -5.59
C LEU A 25 14.88 -9.86 -5.76
N ALA A 26 14.66 -10.81 -6.67
CA ALA A 26 15.71 -11.69 -7.18
C ALA A 26 16.70 -10.90 -8.07
N HIS A 27 17.89 -11.46 -8.30
CA HIS A 27 18.96 -10.77 -9.06
C HIS A 27 18.53 -10.28 -10.45
N GLU A 28 17.78 -11.10 -11.19
CA GLU A 28 17.25 -10.73 -12.51
C GLU A 28 16.23 -9.59 -12.43
N GLN A 29 15.36 -9.62 -11.42
CA GLN A 29 14.40 -8.55 -11.16
C GLN A 29 15.11 -7.24 -10.80
N LYS A 30 16.21 -7.29 -10.02
CA LYS A 30 17.02 -6.09 -9.73
C LYS A 30 17.57 -5.46 -11.01
N ARG A 31 18.14 -6.26 -11.92
CA ARG A 31 18.62 -5.77 -13.23
C ARG A 31 17.51 -5.12 -14.05
N TYR A 32 16.32 -5.72 -14.05
CA TYR A 32 15.19 -5.20 -14.78
C TYR A 32 14.64 -3.90 -14.16
N TYR A 33 14.25 -3.93 -12.89
CA TYR A 33 13.54 -2.82 -12.25
C TYR A 33 14.44 -1.61 -11.93
N PHE A 34 15.74 -1.82 -11.70
CA PHE A 34 16.68 -0.71 -11.49
C PHE A 34 17.27 -0.13 -12.78
N SER A 35 16.97 -0.72 -13.94
CA SER A 35 17.31 -0.10 -15.22
C SER A 35 16.51 1.19 -15.42
N LEU A 36 17.16 2.19 -16.04
CA LEU A 36 16.59 3.51 -16.26
C LEU A 36 16.38 3.77 -17.75
N ASN A 37 15.25 4.35 -18.10
CA ASN A 37 15.01 4.94 -19.42
C ASN A 37 15.39 6.44 -19.45
N ASP A 38 15.29 7.09 -20.62
CA ASP A 38 15.75 8.47 -20.78
C ASP A 38 15.03 9.48 -19.84
N PRO A 39 13.69 9.49 -19.71
CA PRO A 39 13.00 10.34 -18.74
C PRO A 39 13.45 10.11 -17.28
N GLU A 40 13.70 8.86 -16.90
CA GLU A 40 14.15 8.49 -15.56
C GLU A 40 15.59 8.96 -15.30
N VAL A 41 16.46 8.89 -16.31
CA VAL A 41 17.81 9.45 -16.26
C VAL A 41 17.76 10.97 -16.11
N ASP A 42 16.85 11.65 -16.79
CA ASP A 42 16.69 13.10 -16.65
C ASP A 42 16.18 13.49 -15.26
N ALA A 43 15.22 12.75 -14.71
CA ALA A 43 14.79 12.94 -13.32
C ALA A 43 15.94 12.72 -12.32
N LEU A 44 16.76 11.68 -12.53
CA LEU A 44 17.93 11.36 -11.72
C LEU A 44 18.97 12.50 -11.68
N ARG A 45 19.11 13.28 -12.77
CA ARG A 45 20.06 14.41 -12.85
C ARG A 45 19.72 15.56 -11.91
N SER A 46 18.48 15.63 -11.41
CA SER A 46 18.08 16.64 -10.41
C SER A 46 18.75 16.45 -9.03
N PHE A 47 19.28 15.25 -8.75
CA PHE A 47 19.97 14.93 -7.50
C PHE A 47 21.48 15.08 -7.66
N ARG A 48 22.07 16.06 -6.95
CA ARG A 48 23.52 16.31 -6.99
C ARG A 48 24.35 15.28 -6.24
N ASP A 49 23.81 14.77 -5.13
CA ASP A 49 24.50 13.84 -4.25
C ASP A 49 24.30 12.38 -4.72
N ASN A 50 25.39 11.64 -4.85
CA ASN A 50 25.37 10.26 -5.36
C ASN A 50 24.58 9.32 -4.43
N TYR A 51 24.60 9.57 -3.13
CA TYR A 51 23.79 8.79 -2.19
C TYR A 51 22.29 8.97 -2.46
N ASN A 52 21.82 10.20 -2.67
CA ASN A 52 20.45 10.46 -3.11
C ASN A 52 20.14 9.85 -4.50
N ARG A 53 21.08 9.87 -5.45
CA ARG A 53 20.90 9.27 -6.78
C ARG A 53 20.65 7.76 -6.69
N VAL A 54 21.43 7.05 -5.88
CA VAL A 54 21.27 5.60 -5.66
C VAL A 54 19.92 5.30 -5.02
N TYR A 55 19.53 6.07 -4.00
CA TYR A 55 18.22 5.92 -3.36
C TYR A 55 17.04 6.25 -4.28
N PHE A 56 17.20 7.23 -5.19
CA PHE A 56 16.17 7.52 -6.18
C PHE A 56 15.95 6.33 -7.10
N VAL A 57 17.02 5.70 -7.61
CA VAL A 57 16.90 4.48 -8.44
C VAL A 57 16.24 3.34 -7.67
N LEU A 58 16.59 3.16 -6.39
CA LEU A 58 15.96 2.15 -5.53
C LEU A 58 14.45 2.38 -5.41
N LEU A 59 14.04 3.59 -5.02
CA LEU A 59 12.63 3.93 -4.83
C LEU A 59 11.85 3.84 -6.14
N LEU A 60 12.43 4.29 -7.25
CA LEU A 60 11.85 4.21 -8.58
C LEU A 60 11.65 2.75 -9.00
N GLY A 61 12.67 1.89 -8.84
CA GLY A 61 12.57 0.48 -9.17
C GLY A 61 11.54 -0.24 -8.33
N TYR A 62 11.47 0.03 -7.03
CA TYR A 62 10.42 -0.53 -6.18
C TYR A 62 9.03 -0.02 -6.53
N PHE A 63 8.89 1.24 -6.92
CA PHE A 63 7.61 1.80 -7.36
C PHE A 63 7.09 1.10 -8.63
N LYS A 64 7.98 0.72 -9.56
CA LYS A 64 7.63 -0.11 -10.74
C LYS A 64 7.06 -1.49 -10.36
N VAL A 65 7.47 -2.05 -9.21
CA VAL A 65 6.95 -3.32 -8.71
C VAL A 65 5.64 -3.12 -7.96
N LYS A 66 5.60 -2.10 -7.10
CA LYS A 66 4.46 -1.80 -6.25
C LYS A 66 4.33 -0.29 -6.11
N PRO A 67 3.31 0.33 -6.75
CA PRO A 67 3.17 1.78 -6.82
C PRO A 67 2.61 2.36 -5.52
N VAL A 68 3.40 2.29 -4.44
CA VAL A 68 3.06 2.81 -3.12
C VAL A 68 4.26 3.54 -2.50
N VAL A 69 3.99 4.41 -1.52
CA VAL A 69 5.04 5.02 -0.71
C VAL A 69 5.49 4.02 0.36
N LEU A 70 6.74 3.56 0.27
CA LEU A 70 7.27 2.49 1.11
C LEU A 70 7.85 3.00 2.41
N ASN A 71 7.67 2.27 3.50
CA ASN A 71 8.34 2.50 4.78
C ASN A 71 9.68 1.76 4.81
N LEU A 72 10.72 2.38 4.23
CA LEU A 72 12.04 1.78 4.13
C LEU A 72 12.95 2.15 5.29
N ARG A 73 13.71 1.15 5.77
CA ARG A 73 14.90 1.34 6.59
C ARG A 73 16.12 0.86 5.83
N TYR A 74 17.26 1.50 6.06
CA TYR A 74 18.56 1.17 5.45
C TYR A 74 18.89 -0.32 5.59
N GLY A 75 18.63 -0.89 6.78
CA GLY A 75 18.88 -2.31 7.04
C GLY A 75 18.13 -3.25 6.11
N ASP A 76 16.94 -2.88 5.66
CA ASP A 76 16.07 -3.72 4.83
C ASP A 76 16.47 -3.70 3.35
N VAL A 77 17.22 -2.67 2.92
CA VAL A 77 17.51 -2.40 1.49
C VAL A 77 19.00 -2.30 1.19
N ARG A 78 19.87 -2.60 2.17
CA ARG A 78 21.33 -2.45 2.04
C ARG A 78 21.88 -3.19 0.81
N ASP A 79 21.42 -4.41 0.56
CA ASP A 79 21.93 -5.25 -0.53
C ASP A 79 21.52 -4.70 -1.89
N ASP A 80 20.31 -4.14 -1.99
CA ASP A 80 19.79 -3.54 -3.21
C ASP A 80 20.47 -2.19 -3.49
N LEU A 81 20.72 -1.39 -2.46
CA LEU A 81 21.54 -0.18 -2.56
C LEU A 81 22.96 -0.50 -3.04
N GLN A 82 23.59 -1.55 -2.50
CA GLN A 82 24.92 -1.97 -2.90
C GLN A 82 24.94 -2.48 -4.35
N PHE A 83 23.91 -3.23 -4.76
CA PHE A 83 23.73 -3.66 -6.15
C PHE A 83 23.67 -2.46 -7.09
N ILE A 84 22.80 -1.48 -6.80
CA ILE A 84 22.65 -0.26 -7.63
C ILE A 84 23.96 0.54 -7.68
N ALA A 85 24.63 0.73 -6.55
CA ALA A 85 25.89 1.45 -6.51
C ALA A 85 26.99 0.75 -7.33
N THR A 86 26.98 -0.58 -7.37
CA THR A 86 27.99 -1.34 -8.13
C THR A 86 27.70 -1.33 -9.63
N GLU A 87 26.45 -1.53 -10.03
CA GLU A 87 26.06 -1.69 -11.44
C GLU A 87 25.88 -0.35 -12.17
N ILE A 88 25.38 0.69 -11.48
CA ILE A 88 24.96 1.95 -12.11
C ILE A 88 25.90 3.11 -11.74
N PHE A 89 26.53 3.07 -10.55
CA PHE A 89 27.34 4.17 -10.04
C PHE A 89 28.74 3.71 -9.55
N PRO A 90 29.56 3.11 -10.44
CA PRO A 90 30.83 2.51 -10.03
C PRO A 90 31.73 3.50 -9.29
N GLY A 91 32.25 3.08 -8.13
CA GLY A 91 33.13 3.89 -7.29
C GLY A 91 32.43 4.79 -6.25
N VAL A 92 31.09 4.81 -6.20
CA VAL A 92 30.35 5.56 -5.17
C VAL A 92 30.45 4.86 -3.81
N LYS A 93 30.82 5.64 -2.77
CA LYS A 93 30.75 5.20 -1.38
C LYS A 93 29.39 5.58 -0.78
N LEU A 94 28.61 4.57 -0.42
CA LEU A 94 27.31 4.78 0.23
C LEU A 94 27.46 5.00 1.73
N LYS A 95 26.70 5.97 2.23
CA LYS A 95 26.48 6.13 3.67
C LYS A 95 25.54 5.05 4.18
N ARG A 96 25.65 4.73 5.47
CA ARG A 96 24.81 3.75 6.16
C ARG A 96 23.73 4.45 6.98
N GLU A 97 22.91 5.24 6.31
CA GLU A 97 21.89 6.07 6.95
C GLU A 97 20.52 5.87 6.29
N ASN A 98 19.44 6.28 6.97
CA ASN A 98 18.13 6.33 6.35
C ASN A 98 17.98 7.63 5.54
N LEU A 99 17.07 7.66 4.57
CA LEU A 99 16.62 8.92 4.01
C LEU A 99 15.91 9.73 5.09
N SER A 100 16.19 11.03 5.15
CA SER A 100 15.33 11.94 5.89
C SER A 100 13.94 12.00 5.22
N PRO A 101 12.88 12.34 5.98
CA PRO A 101 11.53 12.50 5.40
C PRO A 101 11.50 13.46 4.21
N ALA A 102 12.23 14.58 4.29
CA ALA A 102 12.30 15.55 3.19
C ALA A 102 12.98 15.00 1.93
N GLN A 103 14.05 14.21 2.06
CA GLN A 103 14.68 13.56 0.91
C GLN A 103 13.72 12.57 0.26
N LYS A 104 13.07 11.73 1.07
CA LYS A 104 12.09 10.75 0.60
C LYS A 104 10.92 11.41 -0.12
N THR A 105 10.31 12.44 0.46
CA THR A 105 9.22 13.19 -0.17
C THR A 105 9.64 13.77 -1.52
N ARG A 106 10.81 14.41 -1.60
CA ARG A 106 11.33 14.95 -2.86
C ARG A 106 11.49 13.87 -3.93
N MET A 107 12.03 12.71 -3.57
CA MET A 107 12.18 11.58 -4.51
C MET A 107 10.83 11.07 -5.02
N TYR A 108 9.84 10.88 -4.13
CA TYR A 108 8.50 10.44 -4.54
C TYR A 108 7.78 11.46 -5.41
N LEU A 109 7.97 12.76 -5.20
CA LEU A 109 7.41 13.79 -6.10
C LEU A 109 7.98 13.68 -7.53
N HIS A 110 9.26 13.32 -7.69
CA HIS A 110 9.82 13.03 -9.01
C HIS A 110 9.24 11.73 -9.60
N ILE A 111 9.10 10.68 -8.79
CA ILE A 111 8.53 9.39 -9.23
C ILE A 111 7.08 9.57 -9.67
N PHE A 112 6.25 10.27 -8.89
CA PHE A 112 4.85 10.51 -9.24
C PHE A 112 4.71 11.24 -10.57
N LYS A 113 5.56 12.25 -10.83
CA LYS A 113 5.62 12.93 -12.12
C LYS A 113 6.01 12.03 -13.29
N LEU A 114 6.87 11.03 -13.07
CA LEU A 114 7.29 10.08 -14.11
C LEU A 114 6.17 9.12 -14.53
N PHE A 115 5.22 8.86 -13.63
CA PHE A 115 4.11 7.91 -13.84
C PHE A 115 2.72 8.57 -13.85
N ASP A 116 2.67 9.90 -13.94
CA ASP A 116 1.43 10.69 -13.90
C ASP A 116 0.53 10.43 -12.67
N TYR A 117 1.13 10.06 -11.55
CA TYR A 117 0.43 9.98 -10.26
C TYR A 117 0.28 11.39 -9.65
N GLN A 118 -0.84 11.62 -8.98
CA GLN A 118 -1.04 12.79 -8.14
C GLN A 118 -0.66 12.46 -6.68
N PRO A 119 0.02 13.36 -5.95
CA PRO A 119 0.20 13.22 -4.51
C PRO A 119 -1.17 13.08 -3.82
N PHE A 120 -1.23 12.25 -2.79
CA PHE A 120 -2.43 12.15 -1.95
C PHE A 120 -2.54 13.42 -1.10
N ASP A 121 -3.49 14.28 -1.45
CA ASP A 121 -3.78 15.55 -0.80
C ASP A 121 -5.06 15.49 0.04
N ASP A 122 -5.37 16.59 0.73
CA ASP A 122 -6.52 16.69 1.63
C ASP A 122 -7.85 16.42 0.91
N ASP A 123 -7.97 16.82 -0.37
CA ASP A 123 -9.16 16.59 -1.18
C ASP A 123 -9.32 15.11 -1.53
N SER A 124 -8.22 14.44 -1.91
CA SER A 124 -8.18 13.00 -2.15
C SER A 124 -8.52 12.23 -0.88
N GLU A 125 -8.02 12.67 0.28
CA GLU A 125 -8.34 12.09 1.58
C GLU A 125 -9.81 12.25 1.94
N ALA A 126 -10.36 13.46 1.80
CA ALA A 126 -11.77 13.73 2.04
C ALA A 126 -12.68 12.94 1.09
N GLY A 127 -12.27 12.78 -0.17
CA GLY A 127 -12.96 11.94 -1.15
C GLY A 127 -12.96 10.46 -0.76
N LEU A 128 -11.80 9.92 -0.37
CA LEU A 128 -11.67 8.55 0.10
C LEU A 128 -12.51 8.29 1.35
N ASN A 129 -12.43 9.18 2.34
CA ASN A 129 -13.18 9.08 3.59
C ASN A 129 -14.69 9.09 3.34
N ARG A 130 -15.19 9.96 2.43
CA ARG A 130 -16.60 9.96 2.04
C ARG A 130 -17.03 8.63 1.41
N ARG A 131 -16.23 8.09 0.48
CA ARG A 131 -16.52 6.82 -0.18
C ARG A 131 -16.46 5.63 0.79
N ALA A 132 -15.49 5.62 1.69
CA ALA A 132 -15.36 4.61 2.74
C ALA A 132 -16.56 4.66 3.70
N ALA A 133 -16.97 5.85 4.14
CA ALA A 133 -18.15 6.03 4.99
C ALA A 133 -19.44 5.58 4.29
N ALA A 134 -19.64 5.94 3.01
CA ALA A 134 -20.80 5.50 2.23
C ALA A 134 -20.82 3.98 2.05
N SER A 135 -19.66 3.36 1.81
CA SER A 135 -19.55 1.90 1.67
C SER A 135 -19.86 1.22 3.01
N ALA A 136 -19.30 1.69 4.12
CA ALA A 136 -19.58 1.16 5.45
C ALA A 136 -21.07 1.29 5.82
N ALA A 137 -21.69 2.44 5.50
CA ALA A 137 -23.12 2.64 5.70
C ALA A 137 -23.95 1.65 4.88
N ALA A 138 -23.63 1.45 3.60
CA ALA A 138 -24.32 0.47 2.75
C ALA A 138 -24.17 -0.97 3.27
N PHE A 139 -23.01 -1.36 3.80
CA PHE A 139 -22.82 -2.68 4.42
C PHE A 139 -23.61 -2.84 5.73
N ILE A 140 -23.62 -1.80 6.57
CA ILE A 140 -24.40 -1.80 7.83
C ILE A 140 -25.90 -1.84 7.52
N GLU A 141 -26.37 -1.04 6.56
CA GLU A 141 -27.77 -1.04 6.10
C GLU A 141 -28.15 -2.39 5.49
N ALA A 142 -27.33 -2.97 4.62
CA ALA A 142 -27.59 -4.28 4.04
C ALA A 142 -27.66 -5.38 5.11
N ARG A 143 -26.77 -5.35 6.11
CA ARG A 143 -26.81 -6.29 7.24
C ARG A 143 -28.02 -6.07 8.12
N PHE A 144 -28.37 -4.83 8.41
CA PHE A 144 -29.55 -4.48 9.18
C PHE A 144 -30.84 -4.92 8.47
N LEU A 145 -30.95 -4.66 7.16
CA LEU A 145 -32.08 -5.12 6.34
C LEU A 145 -32.20 -6.64 6.32
N PHE A 146 -31.07 -7.34 6.28
CA PHE A 146 -31.03 -8.80 6.40
C PHE A 146 -31.50 -9.26 7.79
N ASP A 147 -30.95 -8.70 8.86
CA ASP A 147 -31.31 -9.05 10.24
C ASP A 147 -32.81 -8.77 10.52
N GLU A 148 -33.35 -7.64 10.05
CA GLU A 148 -34.78 -7.31 10.13
C GLU A 148 -35.64 -8.26 9.30
N SER A 149 -35.19 -8.67 8.11
CA SER A 149 -35.90 -9.64 7.30
C SER A 149 -36.00 -11.01 8.00
N ILE A 150 -34.91 -11.46 8.64
CA ILE A 150 -34.90 -12.66 9.47
C ILE A 150 -35.85 -12.53 10.67
N ASN A 151 -35.84 -11.38 11.34
CA ASN A 151 -36.69 -11.11 12.50
C ASN A 151 -38.19 -11.09 12.12
N CYS A 152 -38.54 -10.48 10.98
CA CYS A 152 -39.90 -10.47 10.44
C CYS A 152 -40.40 -11.88 10.08
N LEU A 153 -39.57 -12.70 9.44
CA LEU A 153 -39.91 -14.08 9.10
C LEU A 153 -40.09 -14.95 10.35
N ALA A 154 -39.26 -14.76 11.38
CA ALA A 154 -39.40 -15.47 12.66
C ALA A 154 -40.71 -15.14 13.39
N LYS A 155 -41.22 -13.90 13.27
CA LYS A 155 -42.46 -13.44 13.91
C LYS A 155 -43.73 -13.99 13.26
N GLN A 156 -43.70 -14.37 11.99
CA GLN A 156 -44.90 -14.78 11.23
C GLN A 156 -45.23 -16.28 11.32
N SER A 157 -44.50 -17.08 12.12
CA SER A 157 -44.73 -18.54 12.24
C SER A 157 -44.80 -19.29 10.89
N ALA A 158 -44.12 -18.79 9.87
CA ALA A 158 -43.98 -19.47 8.59
C ALA A 158 -42.78 -20.41 8.67
N VAL A 159 -43.06 -21.71 8.83
CA VAL A 159 -42.06 -22.76 8.69
C VAL A 159 -41.87 -23.01 7.20
N GLU A 160 -40.85 -22.38 6.62
CA GLU A 160 -40.18 -22.96 5.47
C GLU A 160 -38.68 -22.89 5.69
N ASN A 161 -38.01 -24.02 5.46
CA ASN A 161 -36.66 -24.37 5.91
C ASN A 161 -35.63 -23.21 5.91
N VAL A 162 -35.59 -22.45 7.02
CA VAL A 162 -34.63 -21.36 7.27
C VAL A 162 -33.19 -21.86 7.12
N GLN A 163 -32.95 -23.14 7.39
CA GLN A 163 -31.64 -23.78 7.21
C GLN A 163 -31.18 -23.87 5.74
N HIS A 164 -32.07 -23.93 4.74
CA HIS A 164 -31.68 -24.02 3.33
C HIS A 164 -31.34 -22.63 2.77
N SER A 165 -32.15 -21.61 3.09
CA SER A 165 -31.91 -20.22 2.66
C SER A 165 -30.72 -19.59 3.38
N ALA A 166 -30.57 -19.82 4.69
CA ALA A 166 -29.39 -19.36 5.43
C ALA A 166 -28.10 -20.08 4.99
N ARG A 167 -28.13 -21.38 4.69
CA ARG A 167 -26.95 -22.10 4.17
C ARG A 167 -26.55 -21.65 2.76
N LYS A 168 -27.49 -21.21 1.92
CA LYS A 168 -27.16 -20.66 0.59
C LYS A 168 -26.51 -19.28 0.71
N ILE A 169 -27.07 -18.40 1.54
CA ILE A 169 -26.53 -17.05 1.74
C ILE A 169 -25.19 -17.06 2.50
N VAL A 170 -25.04 -17.88 3.55
CA VAL A 170 -23.77 -18.02 4.29
C VAL A 170 -22.67 -18.67 3.43
N ARG A 171 -23.03 -19.64 2.57
CA ARG A 171 -22.07 -20.28 1.64
C ARG A 171 -21.64 -19.33 0.53
N ASP A 172 -22.53 -18.47 0.05
CA ASP A 172 -22.24 -17.54 -1.04
C ASP A 172 -21.57 -16.23 -0.54
N TYR A 173 -21.72 -15.85 0.74
CA TYR A 173 -21.24 -14.55 1.27
C TYR A 173 -20.33 -14.59 2.52
N LEU A 174 -20.31 -15.64 3.35
CA LEU A 174 -19.58 -15.63 4.63
C LEU A 174 -18.42 -16.64 4.74
N LEU A 175 -18.16 -17.46 3.72
CA LEU A 175 -16.98 -18.34 3.65
C LEU A 175 -15.86 -17.85 2.69
N LYS A 176 -15.96 -16.60 2.23
CA LYS A 176 -14.79 -15.85 1.76
C LYS A 176 -14.75 -14.50 2.48
N THR A 177 -14.60 -14.62 3.80
CA THR A 177 -13.98 -13.69 4.77
C THR A 177 -14.17 -12.20 4.55
#